data_AF-G4H8K3-F1
#
_entry.id   AF-G4H8K3-F1
#
_cell.length_a   1.000
_cell.length_b   1.000
_cell.length_c   1.000
_cell.angle_alpha   90.00
_cell.angle_beta   90.00
_cell.angle_gamma   90.00
#
_symmetry.space_group_name_H-M   'P 1'
#
loop_
_entity.id
_entity.type
_entity.pdbx_description
1 polymer ?
#
loop_
_entity_poly.entity_id
_entity_poly.type
_entity_poly.pdbx_seq_one_letter_code
_entity_poly.pdbx_strand_id
1 'polypeptide(L)'
;MRREMEKLPQTATFHNPIVEQAADPWVWKHTDGFYYFMHTARDRIELTKSDSLSRIAEGLKKTIWAPEPGGRYSHNLWAPEIHHVQGKWYVYYTANDGGGDDTRRICVLENGEDDPMEGEWTWRGALDTPVPGLDGTVMTLQGQLYFLYAGYGRFPDYGSAIYIMRMLDPWTLTGEHVLLTAPTLEWEKQGGMAINEGPVILHRNGRIFLVYSASTTWSEDYALGMLTMDASSDPMNPDAWTKSPEPVFRKSVENGIYATGHNSFTKSPDGTEDWIVYHALPEPGADTRLRATRIQKFGWHPDGTPDFGIPAGDSDALYVPSGE
;
A
#
# COMPACT_ATOMS: atom_id res chain seq x y z
N MET A 1 -20.30 26.15 -19.72
CA MET A 1 -19.64 27.12 -18.83
C MET A 1 -18.93 26.31 -17.76
N ARG A 2 -17.65 25.96 -17.99
CA ARG A 2 -16.83 25.27 -16.98
C ARG A 2 -16.46 26.31 -15.93
N ARG A 3 -16.77 26.05 -14.66
CA ARG A 3 -16.20 26.82 -13.55
C ARG A 3 -14.70 26.58 -13.58
N GLU A 4 -13.91 27.61 -13.85
CA GLU A 4 -12.50 27.61 -13.48
C GLU A 4 -12.46 27.47 -11.96
N MET A 5 -11.91 26.35 -11.47
CA MET A 5 -11.46 26.27 -10.10
C MET A 5 -10.22 27.16 -10.00
N GLU A 6 -10.33 28.21 -9.19
CA GLU A 6 -9.20 29.05 -8.80
C GLU A 6 -8.09 28.15 -8.27
N LYS A 7 -6.92 28.16 -8.94
CA LYS A 7 -5.70 27.57 -8.41
C LYS A 7 -5.39 28.26 -7.08
N LEU A 8 -5.35 27.49 -5.99
CA LEU A 8 -5.00 28.04 -4.69
C LEU A 8 -3.56 28.57 -4.76
N PRO A 9 -3.26 29.77 -4.20
CA PRO A 9 -1.88 30.21 -4.05
C PRO A 9 -1.10 29.18 -3.20
N GLN A 10 0.22 29.15 -3.38
CA GLN A 10 1.23 28.26 -2.74
C GLN A 10 1.34 28.45 -1.21
N THR A 11 0.23 28.75 -0.54
CA THR A 11 0.06 29.03 0.88
C THR A 11 -1.11 28.27 1.51
N ALA A 12 -1.89 27.49 0.74
CA ALA A 12 -2.96 26.68 1.30
C ALA A 12 -2.39 25.49 2.08
N THR A 13 -3.01 25.19 3.22
CA THR A 13 -2.62 24.09 4.10
C THR A 13 -3.81 23.17 4.39
N PHE A 14 -3.51 21.93 4.76
CA PHE A 14 -4.46 20.93 5.25
C PHE A 14 -3.92 20.29 6.54
N HIS A 15 -4.75 19.47 7.18
CA HIS A 15 -4.39 18.71 8.37
C HIS A 15 -4.61 17.23 8.13
N ASN A 16 -3.78 16.39 8.73
CA ASN A 16 -4.03 14.96 8.85
C ASN A 16 -4.95 14.66 10.05
N PRO A 17 -5.63 13.50 10.05
CA PRO A 17 -5.74 12.56 8.93
C PRO A 17 -6.64 13.10 7.81
N ILE A 18 -6.37 12.67 6.57
CA ILE A 18 -7.19 13.06 5.41
C ILE A 18 -8.42 12.17 5.20
N VAL A 19 -8.41 10.95 5.77
CA VAL A 19 -9.57 10.04 5.78
C VAL A 19 -9.60 9.28 7.11
N GLU A 20 -10.66 9.47 7.88
CA GLU A 20 -10.88 8.75 9.13
C GLU A 20 -11.24 7.28 8.92
N GLN A 21 -10.80 6.40 9.83
CA GLN A 21 -11.11 4.97 9.83
C GLN A 21 -10.81 4.26 8.48
N ALA A 22 -9.75 4.71 7.80
CA ALA A 22 -9.28 4.19 6.53
C ALA A 22 -7.88 3.59 6.71
N ALA A 23 -7.85 2.28 6.96
CA ALA A 23 -6.61 1.50 7.02
C ALA A 23 -6.17 1.06 5.62
N ASP A 24 -4.88 0.75 5.52
CA ASP A 24 -4.24 0.18 4.32
C ASP A 24 -4.48 1.05 3.06
N PRO A 25 -4.11 2.35 3.10
CA PRO A 25 -4.43 3.28 2.03
C PRO A 25 -3.57 3.06 0.77
N TRP A 26 -4.24 2.87 -0.35
CA TRP A 26 -3.62 2.83 -1.67
C TRP A 26 -4.05 4.06 -2.47
N VAL A 27 -3.08 4.87 -2.92
CA VAL A 27 -3.34 5.99 -3.83
C VAL A 27 -2.54 5.84 -5.10
N TRP A 28 -3.25 5.75 -6.22
CA TRP A 28 -2.67 5.71 -7.56
C TRP A 28 -2.97 6.99 -8.32
N LYS A 29 -1.94 7.76 -8.67
CA LYS A 29 -2.10 8.89 -9.60
C LYS A 29 -1.98 8.40 -11.04
N HIS A 30 -3.04 8.54 -11.81
CA HIS A 30 -3.07 8.10 -13.19
C HIS A 30 -2.77 9.23 -14.19
N THR A 31 -2.50 8.85 -15.44
CA THR A 31 -2.17 9.76 -16.54
C THR A 31 -3.34 10.59 -17.05
N ASP A 32 -4.58 10.26 -16.65
CA ASP A 32 -5.77 11.05 -16.93
C ASP A 32 -5.91 12.30 -16.03
N GLY A 33 -4.99 12.47 -15.07
CA GLY A 33 -4.94 13.60 -14.16
C GLY A 33 -5.65 13.39 -12.83
N PHE A 34 -6.17 12.19 -12.56
CA PHE A 34 -6.87 11.88 -11.32
C PHE A 34 -6.06 10.96 -10.39
N TYR A 35 -6.38 11.06 -9.10
CA TYR A 35 -6.04 10.09 -8.08
C TYR A 35 -7.16 9.08 -7.91
N TYR A 36 -6.76 7.83 -7.75
CA TYR A 36 -7.62 6.71 -7.41
C TYR A 36 -7.22 6.19 -6.04
N PHE A 37 -8.13 6.29 -5.08
CA PHE A 37 -7.92 5.91 -3.69
C PHE A 37 -8.75 4.70 -3.31
N MET A 38 -8.11 3.80 -2.57
CA MET A 38 -8.72 2.64 -1.96
C MET A 38 -8.22 2.48 -0.52
N HIS A 39 -9.04 1.84 0.31
CA HIS A 39 -8.68 1.48 1.68
C HIS A 39 -9.44 0.21 2.09
N THR A 40 -9.05 -0.38 3.20
CA THR A 40 -9.76 -1.54 3.77
C THR A 40 -11.16 -1.14 4.26
N ALA A 41 -12.19 -1.53 3.50
CA ALA A 41 -13.60 -1.41 3.89
C ALA A 41 -14.18 -2.69 4.52
N ARG A 42 -13.44 -3.82 4.47
CA ARG A 42 -13.73 -5.13 5.11
C ARG A 42 -14.81 -5.98 4.44
N ASP A 43 -15.86 -5.38 3.91
CA ASP A 43 -17.01 -6.08 3.32
C ASP A 43 -17.20 -5.82 1.82
N ARG A 44 -16.47 -4.86 1.27
CA ARG A 44 -16.55 -4.45 -0.13
C ARG A 44 -15.23 -3.85 -0.61
N ILE A 45 -15.12 -3.65 -1.91
CA ILE A 45 -14.05 -2.87 -2.55
C ILE A 45 -14.65 -1.55 -3.00
N GLU A 46 -14.10 -0.47 -2.46
CA GLU A 46 -14.55 0.90 -2.72
C GLU A 46 -13.43 1.67 -3.41
N LEU A 47 -13.79 2.41 -4.46
CA LEU A 47 -12.89 3.25 -5.25
C LEU A 47 -13.34 4.70 -5.12
N THR A 48 -12.39 5.58 -4.82
CA THR A 48 -12.61 7.03 -4.82
C THR A 48 -11.76 7.69 -5.89
N LYS A 49 -12.38 8.47 -6.79
CA LYS A 49 -11.72 9.27 -7.83
C LYS A 49 -11.69 10.75 -7.42
N SER A 50 -10.51 11.37 -7.38
CA SER A 50 -10.33 12.78 -6.99
C SER A 50 -9.26 13.46 -7.84
N ASP A 51 -9.37 14.76 -8.09
CA ASP A 51 -8.30 15.59 -8.67
C ASP A 51 -7.38 16.21 -7.60
N SER A 52 -7.77 16.13 -6.33
CA SER A 52 -7.01 16.59 -5.16
C SER A 52 -6.66 15.41 -4.26
N LEU A 53 -5.37 15.28 -3.95
CA LEU A 53 -4.83 14.32 -3.00
C LEU A 53 -5.12 14.76 -1.56
N SER A 54 -4.99 16.05 -1.24
CA SER A 54 -5.28 16.54 0.12
C SER A 54 -6.77 16.47 0.50
N ARG A 55 -7.66 16.49 -0.50
CA ARG A 55 -9.12 16.39 -0.31
C ARG A 55 -9.70 15.11 -0.91
N ILE A 56 -8.92 14.03 -0.93
CA ILE A 56 -9.32 12.79 -1.60
C ILE A 56 -10.63 12.20 -1.07
N ALA A 57 -10.96 12.45 0.20
CA ALA A 57 -12.22 12.06 0.84
C ALA A 57 -13.47 12.70 0.20
N GLU A 58 -13.32 13.86 -0.45
CA GLU A 58 -14.40 14.60 -1.12
C GLU A 58 -14.65 14.09 -2.56
N GLY A 59 -13.80 13.17 -3.04
CA GLY A 59 -13.86 12.62 -4.39
C GLY A 59 -15.11 11.78 -4.67
N LEU A 60 -15.31 11.46 -5.95
CA LEU A 60 -16.40 10.58 -6.38
C LEU A 60 -16.14 9.16 -5.90
N LYS A 61 -17.01 8.65 -5.04
CA LYS A 61 -16.89 7.34 -4.39
C LYS A 61 -17.87 6.32 -4.99
N LYS A 62 -17.39 5.11 -5.28
CA LYS A 62 -18.18 4.00 -5.81
C LYS A 62 -17.75 2.68 -5.16
N THR A 63 -18.72 1.90 -4.68
CA THR A 63 -18.49 0.48 -4.42
C THR A 63 -18.39 -0.23 -5.77
N ILE A 64 -17.20 -0.71 -6.11
CA ILE A 64 -16.94 -1.35 -7.41
C ILE A 64 -17.12 -2.87 -7.37
N TRP A 65 -17.03 -3.46 -6.18
CA TRP A 65 -17.21 -4.89 -5.98
C TRP A 65 -17.66 -5.21 -4.56
N ALA A 66 -18.59 -6.14 -4.42
CA ALA A 66 -18.96 -6.76 -3.16
C ALA A 66 -19.27 -8.23 -3.44
N PRO A 67 -18.56 -9.19 -2.82
CA PRO A 67 -18.81 -10.61 -3.03
C PRO A 67 -20.13 -11.04 -2.38
N GLU A 68 -20.73 -12.12 -2.88
CA GLU A 68 -21.89 -12.72 -2.24
C GLU A 68 -21.54 -13.18 -0.81
N PRO A 69 -22.36 -12.84 0.21
CA PRO A 69 -22.09 -13.25 1.58
C PRO A 69 -22.02 -14.78 1.73
N GLY A 70 -20.99 -15.26 2.44
CA GLY A 70 -20.78 -16.68 2.71
C GLY A 70 -19.98 -17.43 1.64
N GLY A 71 -19.58 -16.75 0.57
CA GLY A 71 -18.71 -17.30 -0.46
C GLY A 71 -17.28 -17.57 0.02
N ARG A 72 -16.59 -18.48 -0.67
CA ARG A 72 -15.13 -18.64 -0.59
C ARG A 72 -14.52 -17.32 -1.08
N TYR A 73 -13.81 -16.56 -0.24
CA TYR A 73 -13.32 -15.19 -0.51
C TYR A 73 -14.32 -14.04 -0.30
N SER A 74 -15.34 -14.23 0.53
CA SER A 74 -16.30 -13.16 0.87
C SER A 74 -16.08 -12.49 2.23
N HIS A 75 -15.02 -12.85 2.96
CA HIS A 75 -14.74 -12.35 4.30
C HIS A 75 -13.41 -11.62 4.34
N ASN A 76 -13.30 -10.65 5.26
CA ASN A 76 -12.07 -9.93 5.53
C ASN A 76 -11.43 -9.32 4.26
N LEU A 77 -12.21 -8.54 3.51
CA LEU A 77 -11.73 -7.85 2.30
C LEU A 77 -10.77 -6.72 2.69
N TRP A 78 -9.47 -6.97 2.58
CA TRP A 78 -8.41 -6.10 3.09
C TRP A 78 -7.46 -5.63 1.98
N ALA A 79 -6.86 -4.46 2.21
CA ALA A 79 -5.76 -3.88 1.43
C ALA A 79 -5.95 -3.92 -0.09
N PRO A 80 -7.05 -3.36 -0.63
CA PRO A 80 -7.23 -3.27 -2.07
C PRO A 80 -6.23 -2.29 -2.69
N GLU A 81 -5.51 -2.73 -3.73
CA GLU A 81 -4.66 -1.88 -4.56
C GLU A 81 -5.14 -1.86 -6.01
N ILE A 82 -5.41 -0.67 -6.55
CA ILE A 82 -5.72 -0.47 -7.97
C ILE A 82 -4.46 -0.18 -8.78
N HIS A 83 -4.25 -0.92 -9.86
CA HIS A 83 -3.14 -0.78 -10.78
C HIS A 83 -3.63 -0.67 -12.21
N HIS A 84 -2.90 0.06 -13.05
CA HIS A 84 -3.12 0.08 -14.50
C HIS A 84 -1.96 -0.62 -15.22
N VAL A 85 -2.18 -1.87 -15.63
CA VAL A 85 -1.14 -2.77 -16.15
C VAL A 85 -1.61 -3.37 -17.47
N GLN A 86 -0.72 -3.39 -18.48
CA GLN A 86 -1.04 -3.93 -19.81
C GLN A 86 -2.32 -3.36 -20.45
N GLY A 87 -2.60 -2.07 -20.18
CA GLY A 87 -3.72 -1.33 -20.79
C GLY A 87 -5.08 -1.59 -20.16
N LYS A 88 -5.14 -2.18 -18.96
CA LYS A 88 -6.37 -2.40 -18.20
C LYS A 88 -6.18 -2.10 -16.73
N TRP A 89 -7.29 -1.94 -16.02
CA TRP A 89 -7.32 -1.78 -14.59
C TRP A 89 -7.42 -3.13 -13.88
N TYR A 90 -6.61 -3.30 -12.85
CA TYR A 90 -6.62 -4.47 -11.97
C TYR A 90 -6.70 -4.03 -10.52
N VAL A 91 -7.48 -4.74 -9.72
CA VAL A 91 -7.49 -4.57 -8.26
C VAL A 91 -7.05 -5.86 -7.62
N TYR A 92 -5.98 -5.78 -6.83
CA TYR A 92 -5.53 -6.88 -5.96
C TYR A 92 -6.05 -6.61 -4.57
N TYR A 93 -6.72 -7.59 -3.96
CA TYR A 93 -7.23 -7.45 -2.59
C TYR A 93 -7.14 -8.77 -1.85
N THR A 94 -6.98 -8.70 -0.54
CA THR A 94 -6.96 -9.88 0.31
C THR A 94 -8.38 -10.27 0.70
N ALA A 95 -8.69 -11.57 0.71
CA ALA A 95 -9.92 -12.10 1.28
C ALA A 95 -9.74 -13.52 1.80
N ASN A 96 -10.68 -13.99 2.61
CA ASN A 96 -10.76 -15.38 3.08
C ASN A 96 -12.21 -15.87 3.12
N ASP A 97 -12.42 -17.10 3.61
CA ASP A 97 -13.74 -17.74 3.75
C ASP A 97 -14.23 -17.78 5.21
N GLY A 98 -13.65 -16.96 6.08
CA GLY A 98 -13.87 -17.01 7.53
C GLY A 98 -12.89 -17.91 8.29
N GLY A 99 -12.08 -18.71 7.58
CA GLY A 99 -11.04 -19.59 8.15
C GLY A 99 -9.75 -18.91 8.63
N GLY A 100 -9.69 -17.58 8.68
CA GLY A 100 -8.53 -16.84 9.19
C GLY A 100 -7.35 -16.81 8.22
N ASP A 101 -6.15 -17.11 8.71
CA ASP A 101 -4.89 -17.05 7.95
C ASP A 101 -4.78 -18.20 6.92
N ASP A 102 -5.19 -19.42 7.30
CA ASP A 102 -5.05 -20.62 6.46
C ASP A 102 -5.78 -20.53 5.12
N THR A 103 -6.92 -19.83 5.11
CA THR A 103 -7.78 -19.69 3.93
C THR A 103 -7.62 -18.35 3.24
N ARG A 104 -6.68 -17.52 3.72
CA ARG A 104 -6.44 -16.21 3.17
C ARG A 104 -5.72 -16.25 1.84
N ARG A 105 -6.24 -15.51 0.87
CA ARG A 105 -5.69 -15.41 -0.49
C ARG A 105 -5.77 -13.98 -1.00
N ILE A 106 -5.01 -13.72 -2.05
CA ILE A 106 -5.09 -12.50 -2.83
C ILE A 106 -5.98 -12.76 -4.04
N CYS A 107 -7.03 -11.97 -4.17
CA CYS A 107 -8.01 -12.00 -5.25
C CYS A 107 -7.77 -10.86 -6.24
N VAL A 108 -8.19 -11.06 -7.49
CA VAL A 108 -8.01 -10.09 -8.57
C VAL A 108 -9.36 -9.71 -9.19
N LEU A 109 -9.58 -8.41 -9.37
CA LEU A 109 -10.63 -7.86 -10.23
C LEU A 109 -9.99 -7.24 -11.48
N GLU A 110 -10.69 -7.28 -12.60
CA GLU A 110 -10.30 -6.61 -13.86
C GLU A 110 -11.40 -5.66 -14.33
N ASN A 111 -11.01 -4.49 -14.84
CA ASN A 111 -11.87 -3.60 -15.61
C ASN A 111 -11.13 -3.12 -16.87
N GLY A 112 -11.81 -3.20 -18.02
CA GLY A 112 -11.27 -2.84 -19.33
C GLY A 112 -11.70 -1.45 -19.84
N GLU A 113 -12.53 -0.72 -19.09
CA GLU A 113 -12.91 0.66 -19.42
C GLU A 113 -11.75 1.63 -19.19
N ASP A 114 -11.75 2.75 -19.93
CA ASP A 114 -10.75 3.81 -19.75
C ASP A 114 -10.85 4.45 -18.35
N ASP A 115 -12.07 4.73 -17.90
CA ASP A 115 -12.35 5.19 -16.53
C ASP A 115 -12.76 4.01 -15.65
N PRO A 116 -11.99 3.62 -14.62
CA PRO A 116 -12.30 2.50 -13.73
C PRO A 116 -13.54 2.74 -12.85
N MET A 117 -14.08 3.97 -12.87
CA MET A 117 -15.38 4.31 -12.27
C MET A 117 -16.56 3.83 -13.12
N GLU A 118 -16.34 3.54 -14.41
CA GLU A 118 -17.36 3.05 -15.34
C GLU A 118 -17.24 1.53 -15.56
N GLY A 119 -18.26 0.96 -16.22
CA GLY A 119 -18.30 -0.47 -16.51
C GLY A 119 -18.47 -1.37 -15.29
N GLU A 120 -18.27 -2.67 -15.53
CA GLU A 120 -18.35 -3.73 -14.53
C GLU A 120 -16.98 -4.34 -14.27
N TRP A 121 -16.68 -4.54 -12.98
CA TRP A 121 -15.46 -5.23 -12.55
C TRP A 121 -15.66 -6.73 -12.58
N THR A 122 -14.81 -7.44 -13.32
CA THR A 122 -14.84 -8.90 -13.44
C THR A 122 -13.90 -9.54 -12.43
N TRP A 123 -14.41 -10.45 -11.60
CA TRP A 123 -13.58 -11.24 -10.70
C TRP A 123 -12.80 -12.32 -11.46
N ARG A 124 -11.46 -12.24 -11.40
CA ARG A 124 -10.54 -13.14 -12.11
C ARG A 124 -10.15 -14.38 -11.31
N GLY A 125 -10.42 -14.39 -10.01
CA GLY A 125 -10.04 -15.49 -9.14
C GLY A 125 -9.16 -15.07 -7.97
N ALA A 126 -8.82 -16.05 -7.14
CA ALA A 126 -7.69 -15.95 -6.22
C ALA A 126 -6.41 -16.40 -6.94
N LEU A 127 -5.31 -15.69 -6.72
CA LEU A 127 -3.99 -16.06 -7.23
C LEU A 127 -3.53 -17.38 -6.59
N ASP A 128 -2.98 -18.27 -7.41
CA ASP A 128 -2.44 -19.57 -6.98
C ASP A 128 -1.05 -19.41 -6.35
N THR A 129 -1.04 -18.86 -5.13
CA THR A 129 0.16 -18.66 -4.32
C THR A 129 0.53 -19.94 -3.56
N PRO A 130 1.82 -20.31 -3.45
CA PRO A 130 2.22 -21.56 -2.78
C PRO A 130 1.89 -21.64 -1.28
N VAL A 131 1.77 -20.49 -0.61
CA VAL A 131 1.33 -20.40 0.78
C VAL A 131 0.21 -19.34 0.92
N PRO A 132 -0.73 -19.52 1.86
CA PRO A 132 -1.71 -18.49 2.21
C PRO A 132 -1.03 -17.17 2.54
N GLY A 133 -1.70 -16.05 2.30
CA GLY A 133 -1.10 -14.74 2.51
C GLY A 133 -2.02 -13.59 2.22
N LEU A 134 -1.47 -12.38 2.33
CA LEU A 134 -2.16 -11.10 2.18
C LEU A 134 -1.29 -10.08 1.44
N ASP A 135 -1.88 -8.91 1.21
CA ASP A 135 -1.20 -7.67 0.78
C ASP A 135 -0.42 -7.84 -0.52
N GLY A 136 -1.15 -8.20 -1.57
CA GLY A 136 -0.58 -8.37 -2.90
C GLY A 136 -0.37 -7.05 -3.61
N THR A 137 0.86 -6.79 -4.07
CA THR A 137 1.21 -5.69 -4.96
C THR A 137 1.92 -6.20 -6.22
N VAL A 138 2.09 -5.34 -7.21
CA VAL A 138 2.79 -5.68 -8.45
C VAL A 138 3.89 -4.69 -8.81
N MET A 139 4.90 -5.20 -9.52
CA MET A 139 6.02 -4.43 -10.04
C MET A 139 6.29 -4.81 -11.49
N THR A 140 6.42 -3.83 -12.37
CA THR A 140 7.00 -4.05 -13.70
C THR A 140 8.46 -3.60 -13.71
N LEU A 141 9.37 -4.52 -14.02
CA LEU A 141 10.80 -4.23 -14.13
C LEU A 141 11.36 -4.93 -15.37
N GLN A 142 12.06 -4.17 -16.23
CA GLN A 142 12.67 -4.67 -17.46
C GLN A 142 11.69 -5.44 -18.39
N GLY A 143 10.42 -5.00 -18.42
CA GLY A 143 9.36 -5.60 -19.23
C GLY A 143 8.72 -6.85 -18.64
N GLN A 144 9.20 -7.34 -17.49
CA GLN A 144 8.61 -8.46 -16.76
C GLN A 144 7.71 -7.94 -15.63
N LEU A 145 6.52 -8.53 -15.50
CA LEU A 145 5.61 -8.31 -14.37
C LEU A 145 5.93 -9.28 -13.23
N TYR A 146 6.00 -8.75 -12.02
CA TYR A 146 6.25 -9.48 -10.79
C TYR A 146 5.12 -9.22 -9.80
N PHE A 147 4.79 -10.25 -9.03
CA PHE A 147 3.84 -10.18 -7.92
C PHE A 147 4.63 -10.28 -6.61
N LEU A 148 4.33 -9.40 -5.66
CA LEU A 148 4.88 -9.45 -4.31
C LEU A 148 3.72 -9.56 -3.33
N TYR A 149 3.89 -10.35 -2.28
CA TYR A 149 2.87 -10.48 -1.24
C TYR A 149 3.47 -10.94 0.09
N ALA A 150 2.70 -10.81 1.16
CA ALA A 150 3.02 -11.33 2.48
C ALA A 150 2.50 -12.76 2.64
N GLY A 151 3.38 -13.75 2.56
CA GLY A 151 3.05 -15.17 2.73
C GLY A 151 3.24 -15.62 4.17
N TYR A 152 2.26 -16.34 4.72
CA TYR A 152 2.35 -16.91 6.07
C TYR A 152 3.34 -18.07 6.13
N GLY A 153 4.06 -18.18 7.26
CA GLY A 153 5.08 -19.20 7.45
C GLY A 153 5.70 -19.18 8.85
N ARG A 154 6.92 -19.71 8.97
CA ARG A 154 7.69 -19.78 10.22
C ARG A 154 9.14 -19.35 10.02
N PHE A 155 9.61 -18.34 10.75
CA PHE A 155 10.90 -17.70 10.48
C PHE A 155 11.73 -17.21 11.71
N PRO A 156 11.90 -17.94 12.82
CA PRO A 156 11.45 -19.30 13.15
C PRO A 156 10.05 -19.35 13.80
N ASP A 157 9.57 -18.22 14.29
CA ASP A 157 8.23 -18.06 14.87
C ASP A 157 7.16 -17.94 13.78
N TYR A 158 5.91 -18.25 14.11
CA TYR A 158 4.79 -18.08 13.18
C TYR A 158 4.57 -16.61 12.85
N GLY A 159 4.31 -16.34 11.57
CA GLY A 159 4.37 -15.00 11.04
C GLY A 159 4.04 -14.90 9.57
N SER A 160 4.35 -13.74 8.99
CA SER A 160 4.34 -13.50 7.55
C SER A 160 5.69 -12.95 7.08
N ALA A 161 6.02 -13.21 5.82
CA ALA A 161 7.23 -12.79 5.17
C ALA A 161 6.94 -12.33 3.74
N ILE A 162 7.78 -11.46 3.18
CA ILE A 162 7.57 -10.96 1.81
C ILE A 162 8.20 -11.91 0.80
N TYR A 163 7.37 -12.35 -0.14
CA TYR A 163 7.77 -13.18 -1.27
C TYR A 163 7.59 -12.43 -2.58
N ILE A 164 8.31 -12.88 -3.61
CA ILE A 164 8.17 -12.43 -4.99
C ILE A 164 8.01 -13.62 -5.95
N MET A 165 7.17 -13.44 -6.96
CA MET A 165 6.95 -14.38 -8.07
C MET A 165 6.87 -13.63 -9.40
N ARG A 166 7.15 -14.32 -10.51
CA ARG A 166 6.89 -13.78 -11.85
C ARG A 166 5.41 -13.94 -12.19
N MET A 167 4.91 -13.09 -13.09
CA MET A 167 3.57 -13.17 -13.64
C MET A 167 3.60 -13.36 -15.16
N LEU A 168 2.75 -14.24 -15.70
CA LEU A 168 2.54 -14.36 -17.15
C LEU A 168 1.62 -13.26 -17.67
N ASP A 169 0.58 -12.96 -16.90
CA ASP A 169 -0.39 -11.89 -17.09
C ASP A 169 -0.78 -11.34 -15.70
N PRO A 170 -1.53 -10.24 -15.60
CA PRO A 170 -1.88 -9.62 -14.33
C PRO A 170 -2.71 -10.46 -13.34
N TRP A 171 -3.03 -11.73 -13.64
CA TRP A 171 -3.71 -12.62 -12.68
C TRP A 171 -3.19 -14.06 -12.70
N THR A 172 -2.05 -14.32 -13.35
CA THR A 172 -1.45 -15.66 -13.46
C THR A 172 0.00 -15.66 -13.01
N LEU A 173 0.27 -16.31 -11.88
CA LEU A 173 1.62 -16.49 -11.32
C LEU A 173 2.39 -17.59 -12.06
N THR A 174 3.71 -17.47 -12.10
CA THR A 174 4.59 -18.46 -12.73
C THR A 174 5.97 -18.51 -12.10
N GLY A 175 6.62 -19.67 -12.22
CA GLY A 175 8.00 -19.87 -11.81
C GLY A 175 8.17 -20.01 -10.29
N GLU A 176 9.33 -19.56 -9.81
CA GLU A 176 9.76 -19.74 -8.43
C GLU A 176 9.05 -18.79 -7.46
N HIS A 177 8.92 -19.26 -6.23
CA HIS A 177 8.42 -18.50 -5.08
C HIS A 177 9.59 -18.16 -4.16
N VAL A 178 10.05 -16.91 -4.26
CA VAL A 178 11.30 -16.47 -3.65
C VAL A 178 11.02 -15.62 -2.42
N LEU A 179 11.61 -15.99 -1.29
CA LEU A 179 11.58 -15.22 -0.05
C LEU A 179 12.54 -14.04 -0.14
N LEU A 180 12.07 -12.80 0.04
CA LEU A 180 12.88 -11.58 0.02
C LEU A 180 13.25 -11.10 1.42
N THR A 181 12.29 -11.06 2.33
CA THR A 181 12.54 -10.71 3.73
C THR A 181 11.62 -11.46 4.65
N ALA A 182 12.18 -11.90 5.78
CA ALA A 182 11.46 -12.42 6.92
C ALA A 182 11.73 -11.54 8.16
N PRO A 183 10.80 -11.52 9.13
CA PRO A 183 10.93 -10.76 10.37
C PRO A 183 12.01 -11.38 11.27
N THR A 184 13.24 -10.90 11.16
CA THR A 184 14.41 -11.40 11.89
C THR A 184 14.91 -10.41 12.94
N LEU A 185 14.66 -9.12 12.72
CA LEU A 185 15.08 -8.04 13.61
C LEU A 185 14.07 -7.84 14.74
N GLU A 186 14.53 -7.42 15.92
CA GLU A 186 13.66 -7.30 17.10
C GLU A 186 12.46 -6.37 16.86
N TRP A 187 12.67 -5.23 16.17
CA TRP A 187 11.61 -4.28 15.87
C TRP A 187 10.53 -4.83 14.91
N GLU A 188 10.76 -5.96 14.24
CA GLU A 188 9.82 -6.60 13.31
C GLU A 188 8.87 -7.61 14.00
N LYS A 189 9.07 -7.83 15.30
CA LYS A 189 8.42 -8.90 16.08
C LYS A 189 7.62 -8.37 17.28
N GLN A 190 7.30 -7.08 17.28
CA GLN A 190 6.55 -6.44 18.36
C GLN A 190 5.05 -6.80 18.29
N GLY A 191 4.41 -6.84 19.47
CA GLY A 191 2.98 -7.15 19.57
C GLY A 191 2.62 -8.64 19.47
N GLY A 192 3.60 -9.53 19.53
CA GLY A 192 3.39 -10.97 19.75
C GLY A 192 3.32 -11.84 18.49
N MET A 193 3.60 -11.27 17.31
CA MET A 193 3.73 -12.03 16.05
C MET A 193 4.83 -11.41 15.19
N ALA A 194 5.60 -12.26 14.50
CA ALA A 194 6.68 -11.85 13.61
C ALA A 194 6.09 -11.53 12.24
N ILE A 195 6.02 -10.25 11.84
CA ILE A 195 5.29 -9.85 10.63
C ILE A 195 6.21 -9.04 9.72
N ASN A 196 6.25 -9.41 8.44
CA ASN A 196 6.53 -8.50 7.33
C ASN A 196 5.32 -8.56 6.39
N GLU A 197 4.66 -7.42 6.15
CA GLU A 197 3.45 -7.31 5.32
C GLU A 197 3.38 -5.97 4.56
N GLY A 198 2.29 -5.69 3.85
CA GLY A 198 2.11 -4.44 3.09
C GLY A 198 3.30 -4.04 2.20
N PRO A 199 3.82 -4.91 1.31
CA PRO A 199 4.92 -4.56 0.44
C PRO A 199 4.50 -3.49 -0.57
N VAL A 200 5.35 -2.50 -0.80
CA VAL A 200 5.18 -1.49 -1.85
C VAL A 200 6.52 -1.14 -2.48
N ILE A 201 6.49 -0.89 -3.80
CA ILE A 201 7.68 -0.56 -4.57
C ILE A 201 7.80 0.93 -4.82
N LEU A 202 8.99 1.47 -4.59
CA LEU A 202 9.41 2.80 -5.00
C LEU A 202 10.64 2.69 -5.91
N HIS A 203 10.54 3.23 -7.13
CA HIS A 203 11.64 3.22 -8.11
C HIS A 203 12.18 4.65 -8.29
N ARG A 204 13.46 4.86 -7.93
CA ARG A 204 14.13 6.16 -8.08
C ARG A 204 15.65 5.97 -8.11
N ASN A 205 16.37 6.91 -8.72
CA ASN A 205 17.83 7.00 -8.61
C ASN A 205 18.56 5.70 -9.02
N GLY A 206 18.04 5.02 -10.05
CA GLY A 206 18.58 3.75 -10.56
C GLY A 206 18.41 2.56 -9.60
N ARG A 207 17.56 2.69 -8.57
CA ARG A 207 17.35 1.68 -7.53
C ARG A 207 15.86 1.38 -7.35
N ILE A 208 15.61 0.20 -6.82
CA ILE A 208 14.31 -0.24 -6.33
C ILE A 208 14.37 -0.29 -4.81
N PHE A 209 13.40 0.36 -4.17
CA PHE A 209 13.16 0.30 -2.74
C PHE A 209 11.86 -0.48 -2.52
N LEU A 210 11.96 -1.66 -1.92
CA LEU A 210 10.80 -2.42 -1.44
C LEU A 210 10.57 -2.03 0.01
N VAL A 211 9.57 -1.19 0.24
CA VAL A 211 9.14 -0.78 1.58
C VAL A 211 8.06 -1.76 2.04
N TYR A 212 8.08 -2.14 3.31
CA TYR A 212 7.13 -3.09 3.87
C TYR A 212 6.85 -2.71 5.32
N SER A 213 5.72 -3.16 5.86
CA SER A 213 5.38 -2.96 7.28
C SER A 213 5.80 -4.16 8.12
N ALA A 214 6.15 -3.93 9.38
CA ALA A 214 6.52 -4.99 10.30
C ALA A 214 5.92 -4.80 11.69
N SER A 215 5.99 -5.86 12.50
CA SER A 215 5.25 -6.00 13.76
C SER A 215 3.74 -6.04 13.57
N THR A 216 2.96 -6.16 14.65
CA THR A 216 1.50 -6.27 14.55
C THR A 216 0.82 -4.91 14.50
N THR A 217 -0.31 -4.82 13.79
CA THR A 217 -1.11 -3.57 13.67
C THR A 217 -1.76 -3.12 14.98
N TRP A 218 -1.80 -3.97 16.02
CA TRP A 218 -2.25 -3.62 17.38
C TRP A 218 -1.09 -3.25 18.32
N SER A 219 0.16 -3.37 17.85
CA SER A 219 1.32 -2.78 18.51
C SER A 219 1.43 -1.31 18.13
N GLU A 220 1.79 -0.45 19.08
CA GLU A 220 2.18 0.93 18.74
C GLU A 220 3.47 1.00 17.89
N ASP A 221 4.26 -0.09 17.87
CA ASP A 221 5.52 -0.23 17.15
C ASP A 221 5.37 -0.75 15.71
N TYR A 222 4.15 -0.83 15.17
CA TYR A 222 3.96 -1.05 13.73
C TYR A 222 4.72 0.03 12.95
N ALA A 223 5.61 -0.38 12.05
CA ALA A 223 6.60 0.49 11.43
C ALA A 223 7.00 -0.02 10.04
N LEU A 224 7.61 0.84 9.23
CA LEU A 224 8.11 0.50 7.90
C LEU A 224 9.57 0.06 7.93
N GLY A 225 9.86 -1.07 7.29
CA GLY A 225 11.18 -1.52 6.86
C GLY A 225 11.43 -1.27 5.38
N MET A 226 12.65 -1.53 4.93
CA MET A 226 13.02 -1.34 3.54
C MET A 226 14.11 -2.31 3.08
N LEU A 227 13.90 -2.95 1.94
CA LEU A 227 14.94 -3.57 1.13
C LEU A 227 15.33 -2.64 -0.02
N THR A 228 16.62 -2.61 -0.38
CA THR A 228 17.13 -1.84 -1.50
C THR A 228 17.90 -2.73 -2.47
N MET A 229 17.69 -2.56 -3.77
CA MET A 229 18.52 -3.16 -4.82
C MET A 229 18.77 -2.17 -5.97
N ASP A 230 19.81 -2.41 -6.77
CA ASP A 230 19.97 -1.72 -8.06
C ASP A 230 18.87 -2.14 -9.05
N ALA A 231 18.32 -1.20 -9.82
CA ALA A 231 17.24 -1.47 -10.76
C ALA A 231 17.66 -2.32 -11.97
N SER A 232 18.97 -2.50 -12.17
CA SER A 232 19.54 -3.43 -13.16
C SER A 232 19.65 -4.86 -12.64
N SER A 233 19.51 -5.10 -11.33
CA SER A 233 19.64 -6.43 -10.74
C SER A 233 18.40 -7.29 -10.97
N ASP A 234 18.54 -8.61 -10.83
CA ASP A 234 17.40 -9.54 -10.87
C ASP A 234 16.63 -9.46 -9.53
N PRO A 235 15.35 -9.00 -9.51
CA PRO A 235 14.57 -8.94 -8.29
C PRO A 235 14.30 -10.30 -7.66
N MET A 236 14.44 -11.39 -8.42
CA MET A 236 14.26 -12.76 -7.95
C MET A 236 15.51 -13.33 -7.25
N ASN A 237 16.61 -12.58 -7.19
CA ASN A 237 17.79 -12.97 -6.44
C ASN A 237 17.80 -12.29 -5.05
N PRO A 238 17.57 -13.01 -3.95
CA PRO A 238 17.58 -12.43 -2.60
C PRO A 238 18.89 -11.69 -2.26
N ASP A 239 20.04 -12.16 -2.76
CA ASP A 239 21.34 -11.54 -2.49
C ASP A 239 21.52 -10.17 -3.16
N ALA A 240 20.64 -9.81 -4.10
CA ALA A 240 20.62 -8.47 -4.69
C ALA A 240 19.99 -7.42 -3.76
N TRP A 241 19.28 -7.85 -2.72
CA TRP A 241 18.54 -6.99 -1.81
C TRP A 241 19.30 -6.76 -0.50
N THR A 242 19.47 -5.49 -0.13
CA THR A 242 20.04 -5.09 1.16
C THR A 242 18.92 -4.62 2.08
N LYS A 243 18.77 -5.27 3.24
CA LYS A 243 17.79 -4.93 4.27
C LYS A 243 18.30 -3.81 5.18
N SER A 244 17.44 -2.82 5.42
CA SER A 244 17.72 -1.77 6.41
C SER A 244 17.68 -2.37 7.83
N PRO A 245 18.67 -2.09 8.69
CA PRO A 245 18.73 -2.68 10.04
C PRO A 245 17.72 -2.05 11.01
N GLU A 246 17.24 -0.84 10.71
CA GLU A 246 16.31 -0.08 11.54
C GLU A 246 15.06 0.30 10.72
N PRO A 247 13.93 0.60 11.38
CA PRO A 247 12.75 1.12 10.69
C PRO A 247 13.06 2.43 9.98
N VAL A 248 12.59 2.55 8.73
CA VAL A 248 12.71 3.76 7.90
C VAL A 248 11.58 4.76 8.14
N PHE A 249 10.48 4.34 8.76
CA PHE A 249 9.39 5.19 9.21
C PHE A 249 8.68 4.51 10.38
N ARG A 250 8.40 5.23 11.46
CA ARG A 250 7.85 4.66 12.70
C ARG A 250 7.07 5.71 13.48
N LYS A 251 6.42 5.28 14.57
CA LYS A 251 5.70 6.15 15.52
C LYS A 251 6.49 7.41 15.88
N SER A 252 5.77 8.52 16.01
CA SER A 252 6.27 9.79 16.57
C SER A 252 5.50 10.07 17.86
N VAL A 253 6.14 9.79 19.00
CA VAL A 253 5.55 10.05 20.33
C VAL A 253 5.36 11.56 20.55
N GLU A 254 6.27 12.39 20.03
CA GLU A 254 6.18 13.85 20.13
C GLU A 254 5.00 14.42 19.35
N ASN A 255 4.62 13.78 18.24
CA ASN A 255 3.48 14.20 17.42
C ASN A 255 2.19 13.42 17.73
N GLY A 256 2.24 12.50 18.69
CA GLY A 256 1.09 11.66 19.09
C GLY A 256 0.65 10.66 18.01
N ILE A 257 1.55 10.21 17.14
CA ILE A 257 1.23 9.32 16.01
C ILE A 257 1.85 7.95 16.21
N TYR A 258 1.03 6.89 16.19
CA TYR A 258 1.44 5.54 16.55
C TYR A 258 1.11 4.53 15.45
N ALA A 259 1.74 3.35 15.48
CA ALA A 259 1.45 2.23 14.57
C ALA A 259 1.39 2.65 13.08
N THR A 260 2.45 3.26 12.58
CA THR A 260 2.51 3.86 11.24
C THR A 260 2.92 2.83 10.20
N GLY A 261 2.04 2.52 9.25
CA GLY A 261 2.40 1.57 8.21
C GLY A 261 1.36 1.36 7.12
N HIS A 262 1.50 0.21 6.45
CA HIS A 262 0.84 -0.20 5.22
C HIS A 262 0.70 0.97 4.24
N ASN A 263 1.85 1.43 3.77
CA ASN A 263 1.94 2.67 3.02
C ASN A 263 1.77 2.43 1.51
N SER A 264 1.41 3.49 0.81
CA SER A 264 1.61 3.63 -0.63
C SER A 264 2.41 4.92 -0.92
N PHE A 265 2.79 5.09 -2.18
CA PHE A 265 3.48 6.28 -2.66
C PHE A 265 2.75 6.88 -3.84
N THR A 266 2.70 8.21 -3.88
CA THR A 266 2.15 8.93 -5.02
C THR A 266 2.94 10.21 -5.27
N LYS A 267 2.59 10.91 -6.35
CA LYS A 267 3.18 12.21 -6.71
C LYS A 267 2.16 13.31 -6.50
N SER A 268 2.62 14.55 -6.28
CA SER A 268 1.75 15.74 -6.34
C SER A 268 1.11 15.92 -7.72
N PRO A 269 0.04 16.73 -7.88
CA PRO A 269 -0.65 16.87 -9.18
C PRO A 269 0.25 17.33 -10.33
N ASP A 270 1.23 18.19 -10.07
CA ASP A 270 2.21 18.60 -11.07
C ASP A 270 3.39 17.63 -11.24
N GLY A 271 3.48 16.59 -10.41
CA GLY A 271 4.52 15.56 -10.46
C GLY A 271 5.86 15.96 -9.84
N THR A 272 5.95 17.14 -9.22
CA THR A 272 7.21 17.69 -8.69
C THR A 272 7.57 17.20 -7.29
N GLU A 273 6.60 16.68 -6.54
CA GLU A 273 6.78 16.22 -5.17
C GLU A 273 6.46 14.73 -5.00
N ASP A 274 7.16 14.12 -4.06
CA ASP A 274 7.00 12.75 -3.62
C ASP A 274 6.19 12.73 -2.32
N TRP A 275 5.13 11.93 -2.26
CA TRP A 275 4.21 11.85 -1.14
C TRP A 275 4.08 10.41 -0.65
N ILE A 276 4.22 10.22 0.66
CA ILE A 276 3.90 8.96 1.33
C ILE A 276 2.46 9.05 1.80
N VAL A 277 1.71 7.98 1.57
CA VAL A 277 0.34 7.78 2.06
C VAL A 277 0.40 6.59 3.01
N TYR A 278 -0.07 6.74 4.23
CA TYR A 278 0.06 5.70 5.26
C TYR A 278 -1.10 5.77 6.23
N HIS A 279 -1.33 4.72 7.01
CA HIS A 279 -2.24 4.79 8.14
C HIS A 279 -1.49 4.91 9.47
N ALA A 280 -2.15 5.45 10.49
CA ALA A 280 -1.66 5.44 11.86
C ALA A 280 -2.80 5.40 12.88
N LEU A 281 -2.49 5.01 14.11
CA LEU A 281 -3.38 5.13 15.27
C LEU A 281 -3.22 6.49 15.98
N PRO A 282 -4.31 7.04 16.53
CA PRO A 282 -4.29 8.32 17.25
C PRO A 282 -3.68 8.23 18.66
N GLU A 283 -3.60 7.03 19.23
CA GLU A 283 -3.05 6.79 20.56
C GLU A 283 -2.59 5.33 20.74
N PRO A 284 -1.72 5.03 21.71
CA PRO A 284 -1.31 3.66 22.03
C PRO A 284 -2.49 2.79 22.47
N GLY A 285 -2.55 1.55 21.96
CA GLY A 285 -3.58 0.58 22.36
C GLY A 285 -4.99 0.91 21.87
N ALA A 286 -5.16 1.92 21.02
CA ALA A 286 -6.40 2.20 20.34
C ALA A 286 -6.91 0.99 19.55
N ASP A 287 -8.23 0.95 19.36
CA ASP A 287 -8.87 -0.05 18.49
C ASP A 287 -8.29 0.08 17.06
N THR A 288 -7.85 -1.03 16.46
CA THR A 288 -7.24 -1.03 15.12
C THR A 288 -8.21 -0.57 14.02
N ARG A 289 -9.51 -0.46 14.31
CA ARG A 289 -10.50 0.18 13.43
C ARG A 289 -10.36 1.70 13.34
N LEU A 290 -9.66 2.34 14.28
CA LEU A 290 -9.41 3.79 14.30
C LEU A 290 -8.18 4.21 13.48
N ARG A 291 -7.52 3.27 12.79
CA ARG A 291 -6.44 3.62 11.87
C ARG A 291 -6.97 4.56 10.79
N ALA A 292 -6.35 5.74 10.68
CA ALA A 292 -6.77 6.79 9.76
C ALA A 292 -5.69 7.04 8.71
N THR A 293 -6.10 7.35 7.47
CA THR A 293 -5.20 7.64 6.36
C THR A 293 -4.61 9.03 6.51
N ARG A 294 -3.29 9.11 6.34
CA ARG A 294 -2.46 10.31 6.47
C ARG A 294 -1.58 10.43 5.24
N ILE A 295 -1.21 11.66 4.89
CA ILE A 295 -0.26 11.95 3.83
C ILE A 295 0.79 12.95 4.30
N GLN A 296 2.01 12.80 3.83
CA GLN A 296 3.03 13.84 3.95
C GLN A 296 4.01 13.79 2.79
N LYS A 297 4.55 14.95 2.44
CA LYS A 297 5.67 15.05 1.50
C LYS A 297 6.91 14.42 2.12
N PHE A 298 7.66 13.68 1.33
CA PHE A 298 8.95 13.15 1.73
C PHE A 298 10.09 13.61 0.81
N GLY A 299 11.32 13.47 1.30
CA GLY A 299 12.53 13.91 0.64
C GLY A 299 13.40 12.76 0.14
N TRP A 300 14.61 13.11 -0.29
CA TRP A 300 15.64 12.17 -0.70
C TRP A 300 16.96 12.57 -0.04
N HIS A 301 17.63 11.62 0.59
CA HIS A 301 18.97 11.83 1.13
C HIS A 301 19.99 12.07 0.00
N PRO A 302 21.16 12.67 0.28
CA PRO A 302 22.20 12.90 -0.73
C PRO A 302 22.71 11.62 -1.41
N ASP A 303 22.63 10.48 -0.73
CA ASP A 303 22.96 9.16 -1.31
C ASP A 303 21.85 8.58 -2.18
N GLY A 304 20.72 9.30 -2.32
CA GLY A 304 19.54 8.96 -3.10
C GLY A 304 18.61 7.91 -2.51
N THR A 305 18.75 7.57 -1.23
CA THR A 305 17.74 6.83 -0.46
C THR A 305 16.57 7.75 -0.05
N PRO A 306 15.34 7.22 0.13
CA PRO A 306 14.21 8.05 0.53
C PRO A 306 14.33 8.54 1.97
N ASP A 307 13.91 9.78 2.22
CA ASP A 307 13.83 10.39 3.55
C ASP A 307 12.36 10.65 3.89
N PHE A 308 11.73 9.70 4.57
CA PHE A 308 10.31 9.79 4.96
C PHE A 308 10.07 10.77 6.12
N GLY A 309 11.12 11.22 6.81
CA GLY A 309 11.02 12.02 8.01
C GLY A 309 10.30 11.30 9.16
N ILE A 310 9.60 12.08 9.98
CA ILE A 310 8.73 11.56 11.05
C ILE A 310 7.26 11.82 10.72
N PRO A 311 6.31 10.99 11.20
CA PRO A 311 4.89 11.22 11.00
C PRO A 311 4.43 12.60 11.50
N ALA A 312 3.77 13.39 10.65
CA ALA A 312 3.20 14.68 11.03
C ALA A 312 2.01 14.52 12.01
N GLY A 313 1.94 15.40 13.01
CA GLY A 313 0.89 15.45 14.02
C GLY A 313 -0.42 16.05 13.49
N ASP A 314 -1.51 15.87 14.23
CA ASP A 314 -2.85 16.35 13.82
C ASP A 314 -2.95 17.88 13.78
N SER A 315 -2.16 18.58 14.62
CA SER A 315 -2.11 20.04 14.67
C SER A 315 -1.16 20.67 13.65
N ASP A 316 -0.37 19.87 12.93
CA ASP A 316 0.57 20.37 11.94
C ASP A 316 -0.18 20.86 10.69
N ALA A 317 0.06 22.13 10.31
CA ALA A 317 -0.46 22.68 9.08
C ALA A 317 0.48 22.29 7.92
N LEU A 318 0.09 21.28 7.14
CA LEU A 318 0.85 20.79 6.00
C LEU A 318 0.45 21.54 4.74
N TYR A 319 1.41 21.96 3.91
CA TYR A 319 1.09 22.57 2.61
C TYR A 319 0.41 21.56 1.70
N VAL A 320 -0.62 22.01 0.98
CA VAL A 320 -1.27 21.18 -0.04
C VAL A 320 -0.25 20.72 -1.11
N PRO A 321 -0.41 19.50 -1.68
CA PRO A 321 0.46 19.00 -2.75
C PRO A 321 0.61 20.00 -3.91
N SER A 322 1.82 20.14 -4.43
CA SER A 322 2.11 21.11 -5.49
C SER A 322 1.27 20.86 -6.75
N GLY A 323 0.59 21.90 -7.23
CA GLY A 323 -0.30 21.83 -8.38
C GLY A 323 -1.77 21.55 -8.06
N GLU A 324 -2.15 21.45 -6.78
CA GLU A 324 -3.56 21.50 -6.35
C GLU A 324 -4.20 22.90 -6.42
#